data_AF-A0AA39X2Y6-F1
#
_entry.id   AF-A0AA39X2Y6-F1
#
_cell.length_a   1.000
_cell.length_b   1.000
_cell.length_c   1.000
_cell.angle_alpha   90.00
_cell.angle_beta   90.00
_cell.angle_gamma   90.00
#
_symmetry.space_group_name_H-M   'P 1'
#
loop_
_entity.id
_entity.type
_entity.pdbx_description
1 polymer ?
#
loop_
_entity_poly.entity_id
_entity_poly.type
_entity_poly.pdbx_seq_one_letter_code
_entity_poly.pdbx_strand_id
1 'polypeptide(L)'
;MTQKKILILGAGHVAKPCVDYLLCDPNNELTVAHRLPRPHRIPRSLYPPPHRHPAPSSGTVIRSAIRSAIRGKTHVVTTSYASDAIRELDDAAKEAGITVLNEVGLDPGIDHSYAVKTVSEVHERGGYVVEFHPYCGGLPTRERAGENPLGFKFSWSPGGALLSQCNSATFYRHGERVHIPSTELMATAMPSGRDKFLDGLRWMGLFSDEKVVPMHDSLVDTLSARLEKLCGCEPGEGSGYAAAQVFGESAGWQEGTITSTLELFSEPEGYSAMSKGSGSYLRDCYADAA
;
A
#
# COMPACT_ATOMS: atom_id res chain seq x y z
N MET A 1 5.83 -15.61 30.14
CA MET A 1 5.92 -15.28 28.71
C MET A 1 6.90 -14.14 28.55
N THR A 2 7.72 -14.15 27.50
CA THR A 2 8.77 -13.15 27.29
C THR A 2 8.16 -11.90 26.67
N GLN A 3 8.44 -10.73 27.25
CA GLN A 3 7.97 -9.43 26.73
C GLN A 3 8.61 -9.15 25.36
N LYS A 4 7.80 -8.80 24.35
CA LYS A 4 8.27 -8.47 22.98
C LYS A 4 8.31 -6.95 22.81
N LYS A 5 9.44 -6.39 22.39
CA LYS A 5 9.60 -4.94 22.13
C LYS A 5 9.53 -4.67 20.63
N ILE A 6 8.61 -3.79 20.22
CA ILE A 6 8.29 -3.56 18.81
C ILE A 6 8.44 -2.07 18.48
N LEU A 7 9.24 -1.76 17.45
CA LEU A 7 9.40 -0.40 16.93
C LEU A 7 8.62 -0.25 15.62
N ILE A 8 7.68 0.70 15.59
CA ILE A 8 6.91 1.07 14.40
C ILE A 8 7.46 2.39 13.85
N LEU A 9 7.92 2.36 12.61
CA LEU A 9 8.40 3.54 11.89
C LEU A 9 7.30 4.09 10.99
N GLY A 10 6.77 5.27 11.34
CA GLY A 10 5.68 5.93 10.65
C GLY A 10 4.38 5.95 11.44
N ALA A 11 3.56 6.98 11.21
CA ALA A 11 2.26 7.15 11.87
C ALA A 11 1.19 7.63 10.88
N GLY A 12 1.26 7.13 9.64
CA GLY A 12 0.25 7.36 8.61
C GLY A 12 -1.01 6.51 8.82
N HIS A 13 -1.94 6.56 7.86
CA HIS A 13 -3.26 5.92 7.96
C HIS A 13 -3.25 4.42 8.26
N VAL A 14 -2.21 3.69 7.84
CA VAL A 14 -2.07 2.23 8.05
C VAL A 14 -1.48 1.89 9.43
N ALA A 15 -0.83 2.83 10.11
CA ALA A 15 -0.13 2.56 11.37
C ALA A 15 -1.11 2.23 12.51
N LYS A 16 -2.24 2.95 12.60
CA LYS A 16 -3.20 2.77 13.70
C LYS A 16 -3.76 1.34 13.80
N PRO A 17 -4.34 0.73 12.75
CA PRO A 17 -4.84 -0.64 12.86
C PRO A 17 -3.76 -1.66 13.23
N CYS A 18 -2.52 -1.45 12.78
CA CYS A 18 -1.38 -2.28 13.18
C CYS A 18 -1.06 -2.12 14.68
N VAL A 19 -0.99 -0.88 15.17
CA VAL A 19 -0.76 -0.58 16.61
C VAL A 19 -1.85 -1.17 17.48
N ASP A 20 -3.12 -0.88 17.18
CA ASP A 20 -4.26 -1.35 17.95
C ASP A 20 -4.30 -2.88 17.97
N TYR A 21 -3.94 -3.53 16.87
CA TYR A 21 -3.85 -4.99 16.80
C TYR A 21 -2.70 -5.55 17.64
N LEU A 22 -1.47 -5.03 17.49
CA LEU A 22 -0.31 -5.53 18.22
C LEU A 22 -0.47 -5.35 19.74
N LEU A 23 -1.21 -4.33 20.18
CA LEU A 23 -1.54 -4.11 21.59
C LEU A 23 -2.62 -5.06 22.14
N CYS A 24 -3.26 -5.88 21.30
CA CYS A 24 -4.15 -6.94 21.79
C CYS A 24 -3.40 -8.04 22.56
N ASP A 25 -2.11 -8.25 22.27
CA ASP A 25 -1.25 -9.11 23.08
C ASP A 25 -0.61 -8.29 24.21
N PRO A 26 -0.93 -8.57 25.49
CA PRO A 26 -0.41 -7.81 26.62
C PRO A 26 1.11 -7.98 26.83
N ASN A 27 1.76 -8.93 26.15
CA ASN A 27 3.22 -9.10 26.20
C ASN A 27 3.97 -8.15 25.26
N ASN A 28 3.27 -7.41 24.38
CA ASN A 28 3.88 -6.49 23.44
C ASN A 28 4.07 -5.10 24.05
N GLU A 29 5.29 -4.57 23.93
CA GLU A 29 5.66 -3.19 24.26
C GLU A 29 5.99 -2.45 22.96
N LEU A 30 5.15 -1.48 22.59
CA LEU A 30 5.28 -0.75 21.32
C LEU A 30 5.97 0.61 21.51
N THR A 31 6.79 0.99 20.54
CA THR A 31 7.30 2.35 20.36
C THR A 31 6.97 2.82 18.95
N VAL A 32 6.33 3.97 18.79
CA VAL A 32 5.99 4.56 17.48
C VAL A 32 6.90 5.76 17.23
N ALA A 33 7.66 5.74 16.14
CA ALA A 33 8.57 6.82 15.77
C ALA A 33 8.16 7.47 14.44
N HIS A 34 8.01 8.80 14.43
CA HIS A 34 7.76 9.61 13.24
C HIS A 34 8.40 11.00 13.41
N ARG A 35 8.84 11.59 12.28
CA ARG A 35 9.27 12.99 12.12
C ARG A 35 8.19 14.09 12.21
N LEU A 36 6.90 13.79 12.00
CA LEU A 36 5.86 14.83 12.01
C LEU A 36 5.67 15.33 13.44
N PRO A 37 5.49 16.65 13.62
CA PRO A 37 5.10 17.19 14.90
C PRO A 37 3.63 16.81 15.17
N ARG A 38 3.46 15.59 15.71
CA ARG A 38 2.22 15.01 16.25
C ARG A 38 1.20 14.49 15.22
N PRO A 39 0.94 13.18 15.20
CA PRO A 39 -0.37 12.65 14.83
C PRO A 39 -1.34 12.82 16.01
N HIS A 40 -2.53 13.38 15.79
CA HIS A 40 -3.56 13.57 16.83
C HIS A 40 -4.16 12.27 17.41
N ARG A 41 -3.71 11.09 16.98
CA ARG A 41 -4.46 9.83 17.13
C ARG A 41 -3.76 8.66 17.85
N ILE A 42 -2.54 8.81 18.33
CA ILE A 42 -1.85 7.74 19.10
C ILE A 42 -1.45 8.29 20.49
N PRO A 43 -1.59 7.52 21.59
CA PRO A 43 -1.28 7.96 22.94
C PRO A 43 0.15 8.49 23.12
N ARG A 44 0.28 9.55 23.93
CA ARG A 44 1.51 10.29 24.20
C ARG A 44 2.67 9.45 24.75
N SER A 45 2.38 8.33 25.39
CA SER A 45 3.37 7.44 26.03
C SER A 45 4.21 6.62 25.05
N LEU A 46 3.83 6.55 23.77
CA LEU A 46 4.46 5.66 22.79
C LEU A 46 5.53 6.35 21.93
N TYR A 47 5.84 7.63 22.17
CA TYR A 47 6.70 8.43 21.28
C TYR A 47 8.06 8.81 21.90
N PRO A 48 9.18 8.57 21.19
CA PRO A 48 10.46 9.22 21.49
C PRO A 48 10.48 10.69 21.00
N PRO A 49 11.42 11.54 21.47
CA PRO A 49 11.52 12.94 21.05
C PRO A 49 11.80 13.11 19.54
N PRO A 50 11.26 14.16 18.89
CA PRO A 50 11.34 14.32 17.44
C PRO A 50 12.75 14.71 16.95
N HIS A 51 13.20 14.07 15.86
CA HIS A 51 14.39 14.48 15.10
C HIS A 51 13.98 15.06 13.73
N ARG A 52 14.53 16.22 13.37
CA ARG A 52 14.24 16.94 12.11
C ARG A 52 15.22 16.52 11.01
N HIS A 53 14.76 15.73 10.04
CA HIS A 53 15.48 15.47 8.78
C HIS A 53 14.50 15.41 7.60
N PRO A 54 14.90 15.84 6.38
CA PRO A 54 14.04 15.83 5.18
C PRO A 54 13.61 14.42 4.78
N ALA A 55 12.35 14.25 4.38
CA ALA A 55 11.72 12.95 4.11
C ALA A 55 12.28 12.31 2.83
N PRO A 56 12.98 11.15 2.90
CA PRO A 56 13.39 10.41 1.71
C PRO A 56 12.17 9.71 1.09
N SER A 57 12.31 9.28 -0.16
CA SER A 57 11.36 8.34 -0.78
C SER A 57 11.18 7.09 0.09
N SER A 58 9.98 6.52 0.10
CA SER A 58 9.63 5.36 0.95
C SER A 58 10.64 4.20 0.83
N GLY A 59 11.08 3.89 -0.39
CA GLY A 59 12.09 2.85 -0.63
C GLY A 59 13.46 3.15 -0.01
N THR A 60 13.88 4.42 0.02
CA THR A 60 15.14 4.85 0.66
C THR A 60 15.06 4.72 2.19
N VAL A 61 13.89 5.03 2.76
CA VAL A 61 13.63 4.86 4.20
C VAL A 61 13.67 3.38 4.58
N ILE A 62 12.98 2.52 3.84
CA ILE A 62 12.93 1.08 4.10
C ILE A 62 14.32 0.45 4.02
N ARG A 63 15.08 0.73 2.97
CA ARG A 63 16.46 0.24 2.83
C ARG A 63 17.33 0.66 4.02
N SER A 64 17.21 1.91 4.45
CA SER A 64 17.97 2.43 5.59
C SER A 64 17.57 1.76 6.91
N ALA A 65 16.27 1.50 7.09
CA ALA A 65 15.75 0.76 8.25
C ALA A 65 16.29 -0.68 8.28
N ILE A 66 16.25 -1.40 7.16
CA ILE A 66 16.78 -2.77 7.04
C ILE A 66 18.27 -2.80 7.34
N ARG A 67 19.07 -1.86 6.79
CA ARG A 67 20.50 -1.75 7.13
C ARG A 67 20.74 -1.55 8.63
N SER A 68 19.87 -0.81 9.31
CA SER A 68 19.97 -0.62 10.76
C SER A 68 19.56 -1.87 11.53
N ALA A 69 18.55 -2.58 11.05
CA ALA A 69 18.07 -3.83 11.61
C ALA A 69 19.11 -4.96 11.49
N ILE A 70 19.84 -5.04 10.37
CA ILE A 70 20.98 -5.96 10.18
C ILE A 70 22.05 -5.71 11.27
N ARG A 71 22.44 -4.45 11.48
CA ARG A 71 23.42 -4.10 12.55
C ARG A 71 22.90 -4.44 13.94
N GLY A 72 21.60 -4.24 14.17
CA GLY A 72 20.94 -4.51 15.44
C GLY A 72 20.45 -5.94 15.62
N LYS A 73 20.67 -6.83 14.65
CA LYS A 73 20.09 -8.19 14.58
C LYS A 73 18.60 -8.22 14.92
N THR A 74 17.85 -7.31 14.30
CA THR A 74 16.40 -7.15 14.53
C THR A 74 15.62 -7.55 13.28
N HIS A 75 14.52 -8.27 13.46
CA HIS A 75 13.60 -8.60 12.37
C HIS A 75 12.90 -7.35 11.81
N VAL A 76 12.49 -7.41 10.54
CA VAL A 76 11.79 -6.32 9.85
C VAL A 76 10.57 -6.85 9.13
N VAL A 77 9.45 -6.14 9.24
CA VAL A 77 8.24 -6.40 8.44
C VAL A 77 7.84 -5.13 7.71
N THR A 78 7.47 -5.23 6.43
CA THR A 78 7.02 -4.09 5.62
C THR A 78 5.84 -4.48 4.71
N THR A 79 4.98 -3.50 4.43
CA THR A 79 3.86 -3.63 3.46
C THR A 79 4.28 -3.20 2.05
N SER A 80 5.59 -3.18 1.74
CA SER A 80 6.13 -2.59 0.52
C SER A 80 6.86 -3.65 -0.33
N TYR A 81 6.88 -3.41 -1.64
CA TYR A 81 7.62 -4.21 -2.60
C TYR A 81 9.09 -4.43 -2.20
N ALA A 82 9.58 -5.65 -2.41
CA ALA A 82 10.99 -5.99 -2.30
C ALA A 82 11.75 -5.47 -3.53
N SER A 83 12.09 -4.18 -3.55
CA SER A 83 12.87 -3.59 -4.65
C SER A 83 14.27 -4.22 -4.78
N ASP A 84 14.93 -4.04 -5.92
CA ASP A 84 16.29 -4.57 -6.14
C ASP A 84 17.27 -4.08 -5.07
N ALA A 85 17.16 -2.81 -4.67
CA ALA A 85 17.96 -2.23 -3.59
C ALA A 85 17.69 -2.84 -2.20
N ILE A 86 16.52 -3.46 -1.99
CA ILE A 86 16.19 -4.26 -0.81
C ILE A 86 16.73 -5.68 -0.97
N ARG A 87 16.57 -6.29 -2.15
CA ARG A 87 17.09 -7.63 -2.46
C ARG A 87 18.61 -7.73 -2.37
N GLU A 88 19.33 -6.66 -2.68
CA GLU A 88 20.79 -6.52 -2.46
C GLU A 88 21.20 -6.75 -0.99
N LEU A 89 20.28 -6.64 -0.03
CA LEU A 89 20.56 -6.82 1.40
C LEU A 89 20.28 -8.25 1.89
N ASP A 90 19.84 -9.16 1.02
CA ASP A 90 19.40 -10.52 1.39
C ASP A 90 20.51 -11.33 2.06
N ASP A 91 21.70 -11.42 1.44
CA ASP A 91 22.83 -12.16 2.03
C ASP A 91 23.24 -11.60 3.39
N ALA A 92 23.29 -10.26 3.51
CA ALA A 92 23.63 -9.60 4.77
C ALA A 92 22.56 -9.83 5.86
N ALA A 93 21.28 -9.93 5.50
CA ALA A 93 20.19 -10.26 6.42
C ALA A 93 20.28 -11.72 6.89
N LYS A 94 20.57 -12.65 5.97
CA LYS A 94 20.80 -14.08 6.27
C LYS A 94 22.01 -14.27 7.19
N GLU A 95 23.14 -13.63 6.89
CA GLU A 95 24.34 -13.66 7.72
C GLU A 95 24.09 -13.09 9.13
N ALA A 96 23.29 -12.04 9.24
CA ALA A 96 22.90 -11.47 10.52
C ALA A 96 21.89 -12.33 11.30
N GLY A 97 21.31 -13.36 10.67
CA GLY A 97 20.31 -14.25 11.25
C GLY A 97 18.94 -13.58 11.45
N ILE A 98 18.58 -12.61 10.58
CA ILE A 98 17.30 -11.90 10.68
C ILE A 98 16.38 -12.21 9.51
N THR A 99 15.09 -12.35 9.81
CA THR A 99 14.00 -12.29 8.82
C THR A 99 13.67 -10.84 8.45
N VAL A 100 13.64 -10.57 7.15
CA VAL A 100 13.09 -9.34 6.56
C VAL A 100 11.89 -9.76 5.70
N LEU A 101 10.69 -9.48 6.16
CA LEU A 101 9.44 -9.85 5.50
C LEU A 101 8.84 -8.63 4.80
N ASN A 102 8.82 -8.65 3.47
CA ASN A 102 8.25 -7.62 2.61
C ASN A 102 6.87 -8.04 2.09
N GLU A 103 6.20 -7.12 1.40
CA GLU A 103 4.99 -7.44 0.65
C GLU A 103 3.88 -8.02 1.53
N VAL A 104 3.74 -7.49 2.74
CA VAL A 104 2.72 -7.90 3.72
C VAL A 104 1.64 -6.84 3.89
N GLY A 105 1.09 -6.37 2.78
CA GLY A 105 -0.01 -5.42 2.77
C GLY A 105 -1.25 -5.97 2.09
N LEU A 106 -1.90 -5.11 1.32
CA LEU A 106 -3.08 -5.45 0.55
C LEU A 106 -2.70 -5.81 -0.90
N ASP A 107 -1.99 -4.89 -1.54
CA ASP A 107 -1.33 -5.01 -2.84
C ASP A 107 -0.03 -4.17 -2.73
N PRO A 108 1.13 -4.81 -2.50
CA PRO A 108 1.36 -6.25 -2.44
C PRO A 108 1.08 -6.88 -1.06
N GLY A 109 0.48 -8.07 -1.03
CA GLY A 109 0.28 -8.94 0.13
C GLY A 109 -0.88 -9.93 0.02
N ILE A 110 -2.09 -9.50 0.37
CA ILE A 110 -3.29 -10.36 0.30
C ILE A 110 -3.50 -10.88 -1.13
N ASP A 111 -3.26 -10.05 -2.14
CA ASP A 111 -3.28 -10.44 -3.55
C ASP A 111 -2.34 -11.64 -3.85
N HIS A 112 -1.12 -11.66 -3.31
CA HIS A 112 -0.22 -12.80 -3.42
C HIS A 112 -0.79 -14.05 -2.76
N SER A 113 -1.36 -13.92 -1.55
CA SER A 113 -1.90 -15.06 -0.80
C SER A 113 -3.01 -15.78 -1.57
N TYR A 114 -3.96 -15.03 -2.12
CA TYR A 114 -5.05 -15.61 -2.90
C TYR A 114 -4.58 -16.13 -4.26
N ALA A 115 -3.62 -15.44 -4.90
CA ALA A 115 -3.04 -15.92 -6.16
C ALA A 115 -2.30 -17.25 -5.99
N VAL A 116 -1.38 -17.34 -5.02
CA VAL A 116 -0.62 -18.55 -4.74
C VAL A 116 -1.55 -19.69 -4.33
N LYS A 117 -2.56 -19.41 -3.48
CA LYS A 117 -3.57 -20.41 -3.10
C LYS A 117 -4.27 -20.98 -4.33
N THR A 118 -4.87 -20.12 -5.16
CA THR A 118 -5.62 -20.58 -6.34
C THR A 118 -4.71 -21.33 -7.32
N VAL A 119 -3.54 -20.79 -7.65
CA VAL A 119 -2.59 -21.46 -8.56
C VAL A 119 -2.18 -22.84 -8.01
N SER A 120 -1.93 -22.94 -6.70
CA SER A 120 -1.57 -24.22 -6.06
C SER A 120 -2.71 -25.23 -6.15
N GLU A 121 -3.94 -24.82 -5.84
CA GLU A 121 -5.13 -25.67 -5.95
C GLU A 121 -5.38 -26.15 -7.39
N VAL A 122 -5.05 -25.34 -8.41
CA VAL A 122 -5.09 -25.75 -9.83
C VAL A 122 -4.03 -26.81 -10.12
N HIS A 123 -2.80 -26.59 -9.68
CA HIS A 123 -1.70 -27.53 -9.92
C HIS A 123 -1.87 -28.86 -9.16
N GLU A 124 -2.39 -28.83 -7.93
CA GLU A 124 -2.65 -30.02 -7.10
C GLU A 124 -3.64 -31.00 -7.74
N ARG A 125 -4.59 -30.49 -8.54
CA ARG A 125 -5.51 -31.32 -9.33
C ARG A 125 -4.98 -31.69 -10.72
N GLY A 126 -3.70 -31.40 -11.01
CA GLY A 126 -3.07 -31.67 -12.30
C GLY A 126 -3.49 -30.71 -13.42
N GLY A 127 -4.07 -29.55 -13.09
CA GLY A 127 -4.42 -28.51 -14.04
C GLY A 127 -3.29 -27.50 -14.26
N TYR A 128 -3.53 -26.56 -15.17
CA TYR A 128 -2.64 -25.45 -15.49
C TYR A 128 -3.42 -24.14 -15.53
N VAL A 129 -2.82 -23.06 -15.04
CA VAL A 129 -3.36 -21.71 -15.20
C VAL A 129 -2.91 -21.18 -16.56
N VAL A 130 -3.88 -20.90 -17.44
CA VAL A 130 -3.64 -20.42 -18.81
C VAL A 130 -3.77 -18.90 -18.91
N GLU A 131 -4.57 -18.29 -18.05
CA GLU A 131 -4.78 -16.85 -17.99
C GLU A 131 -4.86 -16.38 -16.52
N PHE A 132 -4.29 -15.22 -16.23
CA PHE A 132 -4.35 -14.61 -14.90
C PHE A 132 -4.50 -13.10 -15.03
N HIS A 133 -5.61 -12.58 -14.52
CA HIS A 133 -5.95 -11.16 -14.56
C HIS A 133 -6.18 -10.64 -13.14
N PRO A 134 -5.13 -10.08 -12.49
CA PRO A 134 -5.27 -9.44 -11.20
C PRO A 134 -5.70 -7.97 -11.36
N TYR A 135 -6.78 -7.60 -10.70
CA TYR A 135 -7.28 -6.23 -10.59
C TYR A 135 -7.47 -5.86 -9.12
N CYS A 136 -7.10 -4.63 -8.79
CA CYS A 136 -7.12 -4.07 -7.44
C CYS A 136 -7.45 -2.58 -7.53
N GLY A 137 -8.25 -2.07 -6.58
CA GLY A 137 -8.58 -0.65 -6.50
C GLY A 137 -9.10 -0.24 -5.12
N GLY A 138 -8.40 0.70 -4.50
CA GLY A 138 -8.93 1.48 -3.38
C GLY A 138 -9.75 2.66 -3.91
N LEU A 139 -11.06 2.61 -3.77
CA LEU A 139 -11.98 3.60 -4.36
C LEU A 139 -12.91 4.18 -3.28
N PRO A 140 -13.28 5.46 -3.37
CA PRO A 140 -14.39 5.98 -2.56
C PRO A 140 -15.69 5.23 -2.91
N THR A 141 -16.67 5.21 -2.00
CA THR A 141 -18.01 4.75 -2.37
C THR A 141 -18.58 5.63 -3.48
N ARG A 142 -19.56 5.12 -4.24
CA ARG A 142 -20.17 5.84 -5.38
C ARG A 142 -20.67 7.24 -4.99
N GLU A 143 -21.24 7.38 -3.80
CA GLU A 143 -21.68 8.67 -3.25
C GLU A 143 -20.51 9.63 -3.10
N ARG A 144 -19.41 9.19 -2.47
CA ARG A 144 -18.22 10.01 -2.20
C ARG A 144 -17.43 10.35 -3.47
N ALA A 145 -17.44 9.48 -4.47
CA ALA A 145 -16.84 9.75 -5.78
C ALA A 145 -17.51 10.98 -6.46
N GLY A 146 -18.78 11.25 -6.19
CA GLY A 146 -19.50 12.39 -6.77
C GLY A 146 -19.12 13.76 -6.20
N GLU A 147 -18.39 13.80 -5.07
CA GLU A 147 -18.13 15.03 -4.32
C GLU A 147 -17.02 15.91 -4.91
N ASN A 148 -16.16 15.35 -5.78
CA ASN A 148 -15.05 16.11 -6.36
C ASN A 148 -14.79 15.74 -7.84
N PRO A 149 -14.14 16.63 -8.61
CA PRO A 149 -13.90 16.41 -10.05
C PRO A 149 -12.98 15.23 -10.38
N LEU A 150 -12.17 14.76 -9.44
CA LEU A 150 -11.28 13.61 -9.65
C LEU A 150 -12.01 12.27 -9.49
N GLY A 151 -13.22 12.25 -8.93
CA GLY A 151 -13.92 11.01 -8.65
C GLY A 151 -13.22 10.14 -7.59
N PHE A 152 -12.28 10.71 -6.84
CA PHE A 152 -11.35 9.97 -6.00
C PHE A 152 -11.17 10.63 -4.64
N LYS A 153 -10.92 9.83 -3.60
CA LYS A 153 -10.46 10.30 -2.28
C LYS A 153 -9.29 9.45 -1.80
N PHE A 154 -8.28 10.09 -1.22
CA PHE A 154 -7.07 9.43 -0.76
C PHE A 154 -7.28 8.79 0.61
N SER A 155 -7.28 7.46 0.65
CA SER A 155 -7.25 6.64 1.87
C SER A 155 -5.85 6.10 2.19
N TRP A 156 -4.86 6.46 1.37
CA TRP A 156 -3.44 6.14 1.46
C TRP A 156 -2.60 7.25 0.81
N SER A 157 -1.27 7.10 0.76
CA SER A 157 -0.33 8.15 0.30
C SER A 157 -0.69 8.75 -1.07
N PRO A 158 -1.03 10.06 -1.16
CA PRO A 158 -1.30 10.71 -2.45
C PRO A 158 -0.09 10.72 -3.39
N GLY A 159 1.12 10.90 -2.84
CA GLY A 159 2.35 10.86 -3.65
C GLY A 159 2.58 9.50 -4.27
N GLY A 160 2.35 8.41 -3.52
CA GLY A 160 2.41 7.05 -4.07
C GLY A 160 1.36 6.82 -5.17
N ALA A 161 0.16 7.35 -4.99
CA ALA A 161 -0.92 7.24 -5.97
C ALA A 161 -0.63 8.00 -7.27
N LEU A 162 -0.03 9.18 -7.18
CA LEU A 162 0.38 9.96 -8.35
C LEU A 162 1.54 9.28 -9.09
N LEU A 163 2.58 8.89 -8.35
CA LEU A 163 3.78 8.31 -8.94
C LEU A 163 3.52 6.94 -9.58
N SER A 164 2.55 6.16 -9.08
CA SER A 164 2.20 4.88 -9.70
C SER A 164 1.64 5.04 -11.13
N GLN A 165 1.04 6.19 -11.44
CA GLN A 165 0.57 6.52 -12.80
C GLN A 165 1.71 6.82 -13.77
N CYS A 166 2.94 6.99 -13.26
CA CYS A 166 4.15 7.24 -14.05
C CYS A 166 5.00 5.98 -14.23
N ASN A 167 4.51 4.81 -13.82
CA ASN A 167 5.19 3.54 -14.06
C ASN A 167 5.02 3.12 -15.53
N SER A 168 5.99 2.38 -16.06
CA SER A 168 5.76 1.57 -17.25
C SER A 168 5.05 0.27 -16.87
N ALA A 169 4.23 -0.29 -17.75
CA ALA A 169 3.64 -1.61 -17.57
C ALA A 169 4.30 -2.64 -18.50
N THR A 170 4.45 -3.87 -18.02
CA THR A 170 4.88 -5.00 -18.85
C THR A 170 4.10 -6.23 -18.39
N PHE A 171 3.44 -6.90 -19.32
CA PHE A 171 2.60 -8.07 -19.04
C PHE A 171 2.56 -9.00 -20.25
N TYR A 172 1.99 -10.20 -20.08
CA TYR A 172 1.74 -11.12 -21.18
C TYR A 172 0.29 -11.01 -21.67
N ARG A 173 0.10 -11.04 -22.98
CA ARG A 173 -1.22 -11.12 -23.63
C ARG A 173 -1.12 -12.03 -24.83
N HIS A 174 -1.93 -13.10 -24.86
CA HIS A 174 -1.88 -14.12 -25.91
C HIS A 174 -0.47 -14.72 -26.13
N GLY A 175 0.26 -14.97 -25.04
CA GLY A 175 1.63 -15.50 -25.10
C GLY A 175 2.72 -14.48 -25.48
N GLU A 176 2.35 -13.26 -25.87
CA GLU A 176 3.30 -12.21 -26.24
C GLU A 176 3.54 -11.25 -25.09
N ARG A 177 4.80 -10.83 -24.93
CA ARG A 177 5.18 -9.80 -23.96
C ARG A 177 4.81 -8.43 -24.51
N VAL A 178 3.86 -7.77 -23.86
CA VAL A 178 3.43 -6.40 -24.15
C VAL A 178 4.14 -5.46 -23.19
N HIS A 179 4.71 -4.38 -23.73
CA HIS A 179 5.30 -3.29 -22.96
C HIS A 179 4.53 -1.99 -23.25
N ILE A 180 4.17 -1.26 -22.21
CA ILE A 180 3.56 0.07 -22.29
C ILE A 180 4.50 1.05 -21.57
N PRO A 181 5.09 2.03 -22.28
CA PRO A 181 5.91 3.04 -21.66
C PRO A 181 5.07 3.94 -20.74
N SER A 182 5.70 4.56 -19.75
CA SER A 182 5.00 5.40 -18.75
C SER A 182 4.19 6.54 -19.37
N THR A 183 4.66 7.09 -20.49
CA THR A 183 3.98 8.16 -21.23
C THR A 183 2.66 7.72 -21.89
N GLU A 184 2.44 6.42 -22.05
CA GLU A 184 1.25 5.85 -22.71
C GLU A 184 0.33 5.09 -21.74
N LEU A 185 0.76 4.89 -20.49
CA LEU A 185 0.01 4.13 -19.49
C LEU A 185 -1.42 4.65 -19.32
N MET A 186 -1.57 5.97 -19.11
CA MET A 186 -2.88 6.61 -18.90
C MET A 186 -3.76 6.63 -20.14
N ALA A 187 -3.18 6.58 -21.35
CA ALA A 187 -3.95 6.45 -22.58
C ALA A 187 -4.56 5.05 -22.73
N THR A 188 -3.89 4.04 -22.17
CA THR A 188 -4.31 2.64 -22.25
C THR A 188 -5.33 2.27 -21.17
N ALA A 189 -5.30 2.94 -20.01
CA ALA A 189 -6.16 2.65 -18.86
C ALA A 189 -7.65 3.08 -19.02
N MET A 190 -8.07 3.55 -20.20
CA MET A 190 -9.41 4.09 -20.51
C MET A 190 -10.00 4.99 -19.39
N PRO A 191 -9.41 6.17 -19.12
CA PRO A 191 -9.99 7.09 -18.15
C PRO A 191 -11.34 7.62 -18.67
N SER A 192 -12.41 7.25 -17.98
CA SER A 192 -13.72 7.90 -18.13
C SER A 192 -13.60 9.35 -17.67
N GLY A 193 -13.93 10.32 -18.55
CA GLY A 193 -14.05 11.73 -18.17
C GLY A 193 -12.92 12.68 -18.61
N ARG A 194 -12.34 12.50 -19.81
CA ARG A 194 -11.38 13.44 -20.41
C ARG A 194 -11.85 14.90 -20.39
N ASP A 195 -13.15 15.12 -20.47
CA ASP A 195 -13.76 16.46 -20.49
C ASP A 195 -13.64 17.22 -19.15
N LYS A 196 -13.31 16.53 -18.05
CA LYS A 196 -13.19 17.14 -16.70
C LYS A 196 -11.75 17.44 -16.30
N PHE A 197 -10.78 17.22 -17.18
CA PHE A 197 -9.36 17.38 -16.85
C PHE A 197 -9.01 18.81 -16.40
N LEU A 198 -9.43 19.82 -17.17
CA LEU A 198 -9.16 21.23 -16.84
C LEU A 198 -9.87 21.66 -15.55
N ASP A 199 -11.08 21.15 -15.31
CA ASP A 199 -11.83 21.43 -14.08
C ASP A 199 -11.13 20.82 -12.86
N GLY A 200 -10.57 19.62 -12.99
CA GLY A 200 -9.71 19.01 -11.98
C GLY A 200 -8.47 19.85 -11.67
N LEU A 201 -7.75 20.35 -12.69
CA LEU A 201 -6.58 21.21 -12.49
C LEU A 201 -6.94 22.54 -11.79
N ARG A 202 -8.05 23.16 -12.18
CA ARG A 202 -8.58 24.37 -11.51
C ARG A 202 -8.94 24.09 -10.07
N TRP A 203 -9.67 23.00 -9.82
CA TRP A 203 -10.10 22.60 -8.48
C TRP A 203 -8.92 22.31 -7.54
N MET A 204 -7.85 21.72 -8.05
CA MET A 204 -6.60 21.53 -7.28
C MET A 204 -5.90 22.85 -6.91
N GLY A 205 -6.29 23.96 -7.54
CA GLY A 205 -5.70 25.28 -7.34
C GLY A 205 -4.42 25.51 -8.16
N LEU A 206 -4.15 24.69 -9.18
CA LEU A 206 -2.94 24.82 -10.01
C LEU A 206 -2.89 26.11 -10.83
N PHE A 207 -4.04 26.78 -11.00
CA PHE A 207 -4.16 28.08 -11.65
C PHE A 207 -4.51 29.21 -10.67
N SER A 208 -4.38 28.98 -9.36
CA SER A 208 -4.64 30.00 -8.34
C SER A 208 -3.41 30.88 -8.07
N ASP A 209 -3.65 32.10 -7.59
CA ASP A 209 -2.59 33.01 -7.14
C ASP A 209 -2.12 32.71 -5.69
N GLU A 210 -2.56 31.60 -5.10
CA GLU A 210 -2.18 31.18 -3.75
C GLU A 210 -0.67 30.89 -3.72
N LYS A 211 0.07 31.65 -2.90
CA LYS A 211 1.51 31.41 -2.72
C LYS A 211 1.72 30.10 -1.99
N VAL A 212 2.41 29.17 -2.63
CA VAL A 212 2.74 27.86 -2.05
C VAL A 212 4.19 27.86 -1.56
N VAL A 213 4.41 27.35 -0.34
CA VAL A 213 5.75 27.03 0.14
C VAL A 213 6.04 25.58 -0.27
N PRO A 214 7.10 25.31 -1.06
CA PRO A 214 7.44 23.95 -1.44
C PRO A 214 7.62 23.05 -0.21
N MET A 215 6.93 21.92 -0.19
CA MET A 215 7.04 20.91 0.85
C MET A 215 8.09 19.87 0.45
N HIS A 216 8.98 19.53 1.38
CA HIS A 216 9.97 18.44 1.23
C HIS A 216 10.83 18.52 -0.05
N ASP A 217 11.10 19.74 -0.52
CA ASP A 217 11.97 20.04 -1.67
C ASP A 217 11.48 19.52 -3.05
N SER A 218 10.22 19.09 -3.19
CA SER A 218 9.67 18.63 -4.48
C SER A 218 8.25 19.13 -4.80
N LEU A 219 7.96 19.28 -6.09
CA LEU A 219 6.62 19.67 -6.56
C LEU A 219 5.59 18.57 -6.30
N VAL A 220 5.98 17.30 -6.39
CA VAL A 220 5.05 16.17 -6.15
C VAL A 220 4.66 16.10 -4.68
N ASP A 221 5.58 16.36 -3.75
CA ASP A 221 5.26 16.39 -2.31
C ASP A 221 4.38 17.58 -1.96
N THR A 222 4.63 18.73 -2.60
CA THR A 222 3.81 19.93 -2.47
C THR A 222 2.38 19.68 -2.97
N LEU A 223 2.23 19.06 -4.14
CA LEU A 223 0.92 18.68 -4.68
C LEU A 223 0.24 17.61 -3.82
N SER A 224 0.99 16.63 -3.32
CA SER A 224 0.48 15.56 -2.46
C SER A 224 -0.11 16.13 -1.17
N ALA A 225 0.58 17.07 -0.52
CA ALA A 225 0.08 17.75 0.66
C ALA A 225 -1.20 18.57 0.38
N ARG A 226 -1.28 19.20 -0.80
CA ARG A 226 -2.50 19.90 -1.23
C ARG A 226 -3.65 18.93 -1.45
N LEU A 227 -3.42 17.81 -2.13
CA LEU A 227 -4.41 16.78 -2.41
C LEU A 227 -4.93 16.11 -1.14
N GLU A 228 -4.06 15.83 -0.17
CA GLU A 228 -4.46 15.31 1.14
C GLU A 228 -5.47 16.24 1.83
N LYS A 229 -5.27 17.56 1.73
CA LYS A 229 -6.22 18.55 2.26
C LYS A 229 -7.53 18.63 1.47
N LEU A 230 -7.49 18.46 0.14
CA LEU A 230 -8.65 18.67 -0.72
C LEU A 230 -9.54 17.42 -0.86
N CYS A 231 -8.95 16.22 -0.83
CA CYS A 231 -9.68 14.97 -1.00
C CYS A 231 -9.08 13.79 -0.21
N GLY A 232 -8.48 14.03 0.95
CA GLY A 232 -8.23 12.97 1.92
C GLY A 232 -9.54 12.35 2.42
N CYS A 233 -9.55 11.04 2.69
CA CYS A 233 -10.66 10.38 3.38
C CYS A 233 -10.61 10.68 4.88
N GLU A 234 -11.69 11.21 5.43
CA GLU A 234 -11.88 11.32 6.87
C GLU A 234 -12.41 10.01 7.48
N PRO A 235 -12.22 9.76 8.79
CA PRO A 235 -12.84 8.61 9.46
C PRO A 235 -14.35 8.61 9.30
N GLY A 236 -14.92 7.44 9.03
CA GLY A 236 -16.35 7.29 8.78
C GLY A 236 -16.82 7.80 7.41
N GLU A 237 -15.96 8.48 6.64
CA GLU A 237 -16.24 8.69 5.23
C GLU A 237 -16.09 7.35 4.51
N GLY A 238 -17.24 6.81 4.07
CA GLY A 238 -17.33 5.58 3.30
C GLY A 238 -16.23 5.45 2.25
N SER A 239 -15.31 4.51 2.45
CA SER A 239 -14.30 4.10 1.48
C SER A 239 -14.42 2.60 1.22
N GLY A 240 -14.21 2.20 -0.02
CA GLY A 240 -14.20 0.82 -0.45
C GLY A 240 -12.80 0.40 -0.91
N TYR A 241 -12.57 -0.89 -0.84
CA TYR A 241 -11.51 -1.56 -1.55
C TYR A 241 -12.13 -2.75 -2.26
N ALA A 242 -11.82 -2.90 -3.53
CA ALA A 242 -12.20 -4.06 -4.31
C ALA A 242 -10.95 -4.63 -4.96
N ALA A 243 -10.77 -5.93 -4.83
CA ALA A 243 -9.84 -6.71 -5.63
C ALA A 243 -10.57 -7.89 -6.25
N ALA A 244 -10.23 -8.17 -7.51
CA ALA A 244 -10.73 -9.31 -8.25
C ALA A 244 -9.55 -9.94 -9.00
N GLN A 245 -9.36 -11.23 -8.82
CA GLN A 245 -8.42 -12.03 -9.57
C GLN A 245 -9.21 -13.04 -10.39
N VAL A 246 -9.03 -13.01 -11.71
CA VAL A 246 -9.67 -13.96 -12.63
C VAL A 246 -8.60 -14.90 -13.17
N PHE A 247 -8.84 -16.20 -13.03
CA PHE A 247 -7.97 -17.26 -13.50
C PHE A 247 -8.71 -18.06 -14.57
N GLY A 248 -8.11 -18.15 -15.76
CA GLY A 248 -8.44 -19.17 -16.75
C GLY A 248 -7.64 -20.43 -16.43
N GLU A 249 -8.29 -21.57 -16.37
CA GLU A 249 -7.63 -22.84 -16.10
C GLU A 249 -8.00 -23.93 -17.09
N SER A 250 -7.11 -24.91 -17.22
CA SER A 250 -7.32 -26.14 -17.97
C SER A 250 -6.90 -27.34 -17.14
N ALA A 251 -7.77 -28.32 -16.98
CA ALA A 251 -7.46 -29.60 -16.34
C ALA A 251 -7.94 -30.74 -17.25
N GLY A 252 -6.99 -31.43 -17.90
CA GLY A 252 -7.29 -32.40 -18.95
C GLY A 252 -7.88 -31.73 -20.20
N TRP A 253 -9.09 -32.12 -20.62
CA TRP A 253 -9.82 -31.54 -21.76
C TRP A 253 -10.90 -30.52 -21.34
N GLN A 254 -10.95 -30.14 -20.06
CA GLN A 254 -11.95 -29.20 -19.56
C GLN A 254 -11.29 -27.85 -19.27
N GLU A 255 -11.90 -26.79 -19.80
CA GLU A 255 -11.56 -25.40 -19.50
C GLU A 255 -12.52 -24.84 -18.46
N GLY A 256 -12.03 -23.97 -17.59
CA GLY A 256 -12.79 -23.33 -16.54
C GLY A 256 -12.30 -21.92 -16.22
N THR A 257 -13.14 -21.17 -15.51
CA THR A 257 -12.80 -19.84 -15.00
C THR A 257 -13.04 -19.81 -13.50
N ILE A 258 -12.03 -19.37 -12.75
CA ILE A 258 -12.11 -19.16 -11.31
C ILE A 258 -11.98 -17.68 -11.04
N THR A 259 -12.87 -17.14 -10.22
CA THR A 259 -12.79 -15.76 -9.76
C THR A 259 -12.60 -15.74 -8.25
N SER A 260 -11.55 -15.05 -7.79
CA SER A 260 -11.32 -14.72 -6.39
C SER A 260 -11.60 -13.23 -6.19
N THR A 261 -12.63 -12.89 -5.40
CA THR A 261 -13.06 -11.51 -5.19
C THR A 261 -12.98 -11.16 -3.71
N LEU A 262 -12.37 -10.01 -3.41
CA LEU A 262 -12.34 -9.41 -2.09
C LEU A 262 -12.93 -8.00 -2.16
N GLU A 263 -14.04 -7.79 -1.47
CA GLU A 263 -14.62 -6.47 -1.24
C GLU A 263 -14.51 -6.12 0.24
N LEU A 264 -13.87 -5.00 0.55
CA LEU A 264 -13.73 -4.46 1.88
C LEU A 264 -14.33 -3.06 1.91
N PHE A 265 -15.12 -2.76 2.93
CA PHE A 265 -15.68 -1.43 3.15
C PHE A 265 -15.22 -0.88 4.49
N SER A 266 -15.11 0.45 4.57
CA SER A 266 -14.83 1.14 5.82
C SER A 266 -15.97 0.97 6.82
N GLU A 267 -15.61 0.95 8.09
CA GLU A 267 -16.58 0.97 9.19
C GLU A 267 -16.89 2.43 9.59
N PRO A 268 -18.16 2.80 9.88
CA PRO A 268 -18.56 4.17 10.19
C PRO A 268 -17.78 4.86 11.32
N GLU A 269 -17.36 4.10 12.34
CA GLU A 269 -16.50 4.60 13.44
C GLU A 269 -15.16 3.86 13.53
N GLY A 270 -14.78 3.16 12.46
CA GLY A 270 -13.61 2.28 12.44
C GLY A 270 -12.57 2.70 11.40
N TYR A 271 -11.83 1.71 10.91
CA TYR A 271 -10.79 1.92 9.91
C TYR A 271 -11.36 2.07 8.50
N SER A 272 -10.63 2.78 7.63
CA SER A 272 -10.86 2.72 6.19
C SER A 272 -10.60 1.29 5.68
N ALA A 273 -11.21 0.91 4.55
CA ALA A 273 -10.99 -0.40 3.95
C ALA A 273 -9.49 -0.66 3.67
N MET A 274 -8.77 0.36 3.17
CA MET A 274 -7.33 0.31 2.88
C MET A 274 -6.48 0.11 4.13
N SER A 275 -6.75 0.91 5.18
CA SER A 275 -6.05 0.82 6.45
C SER A 275 -6.27 -0.53 7.11
N LYS A 276 -7.51 -1.04 7.08
CA LYS A 276 -7.86 -2.36 7.59
C LYS A 276 -7.12 -3.44 6.82
N GLY A 277 -7.29 -3.53 5.50
CA GLY A 277 -6.67 -4.58 4.67
C GLY A 277 -5.15 -4.65 4.81
N SER A 278 -4.46 -3.51 4.82
CA SER A 278 -3.00 -3.48 4.96
C SER A 278 -2.55 -3.70 6.41
N GLY A 279 -3.21 -3.06 7.38
CA GLY A 279 -2.80 -3.11 8.79
C GLY A 279 -3.16 -4.42 9.49
N SER A 280 -4.28 -5.05 9.11
CA SER A 280 -4.71 -6.32 9.68
C SER A 280 -4.02 -7.53 9.05
N TYR A 281 -3.42 -7.44 7.87
CA TYR A 281 -2.64 -8.55 7.31
C TYR A 281 -1.28 -8.68 8.00
N LEU A 282 -0.68 -7.55 8.41
CA LEU A 282 0.53 -7.53 9.24
C LEU A 282 0.41 -8.36 10.53
N ARG A 283 -0.81 -8.49 11.08
CA ARG A 283 -1.11 -9.39 12.21
C ARG A 283 -0.63 -10.81 11.96
N ASP A 284 -1.13 -11.39 10.87
CA ASP A 284 -1.09 -12.84 10.67
C ASP A 284 0.36 -13.25 10.42
N CYS A 285 1.11 -12.41 9.71
CA CYS A 285 2.53 -12.63 9.45
C CYS A 285 3.44 -12.31 10.66
N TYR A 286 3.06 -11.39 11.56
CA TYR A 286 3.87 -11.13 12.76
C TYR A 286 3.78 -12.26 13.79
N ALA A 287 2.63 -12.94 13.88
CA ALA A 287 2.47 -14.10 14.75
C ALA A 287 3.41 -15.25 14.38
N ASP A 288 3.67 -15.45 13.09
CA ASP A 288 4.52 -16.52 12.57
C ASP A 288 6.02 -16.17 12.56
N ALA A 289 6.35 -14.87 12.52
CA ALA A 289 7.74 -14.39 12.45
C ALA A 289 8.43 -14.24 13.83
N ALA A 290 7.71 -14.40 14.95
CA ALA A 290 8.17 -14.00 16.29
C ALA A 290 8.07 -15.08 17.36
#